data_AF-A0A0L6J188-F1
#
_entry.id   AF-A0A0L6J188-F1
#
_cell.length_a   1.000
_cell.length_b   1.000
_cell.length_c   1.000
_cell.angle_alpha   90.00
_cell.angle_beta   90.00
_cell.angle_gamma   90.00
#
_symmetry.space_group_name_H-M   'P 1'
#
loop_
_entity.id
_entity.type
_entity.pdbx_description
1 polymer ?
#
loop_
_entity_poly.entity_id
_entity_poly.type
_entity_poly.pdbx_seq_one_letter_code
_entity_poly.pdbx_strand_id
1 'polypeptide(L)'
;MTGTIIPLRLKRDEASALASFDTLATELLAEGRAPNLSVARFDAILKKLRGQRAKLASVLADLEARAPSCDAQIETVNVDLRNGAREGLTHIDLFIREAMSCRLKSEPASINEAGPWPFAVGDQDR
;
A
#
# COMPACT_ATOMS: atom_id res chain seq x y z
N MET A 1 23.15 -30.25 -16.43
CA MET A 1 22.15 -29.18 -16.62
C MET A 1 21.45 -28.93 -15.29
N THR A 2 21.94 -27.96 -14.53
CA THR A 2 21.43 -27.60 -13.20
C THR A 2 20.17 -26.76 -13.35
N GLY A 3 19.02 -27.36 -13.05
CA GLY A 3 17.74 -26.66 -13.00
C GLY A 3 17.76 -25.60 -11.90
N THR A 4 17.52 -24.35 -12.28
CA THR A 4 17.30 -23.25 -11.34
C THR A 4 16.01 -23.53 -10.57
N ILE A 5 16.14 -23.91 -9.30
CA ILE A 5 15.01 -24.03 -8.38
C ILE A 5 14.53 -22.61 -8.11
N ILE A 6 13.39 -22.23 -8.67
CA ILE A 6 12.66 -21.03 -8.29
C ILE A 6 12.03 -21.35 -6.92
N PRO A 7 12.44 -20.70 -5.81
CA PRO A 7 11.77 -20.92 -4.55
C PRO A 7 10.33 -20.40 -4.68
N LEU A 8 9.38 -21.35 -4.71
CA LEU A 8 7.96 -21.07 -4.51
C LEU A 8 7.83 -20.38 -3.15
N ARG A 9 7.47 -19.10 -3.14
CA ARG A 9 7.28 -18.35 -1.90
C ARG A 9 6.33 -19.13 -1.00
N LEU A 10 6.82 -19.51 0.17
CA LEU A 10 6.09 -20.30 1.16
C LEU A 10 4.93 -19.45 1.67
N LYS A 11 3.72 -20.00 1.76
CA LYS A 11 2.54 -19.40 2.41
C LYS A 11 2.82 -18.80 3.80
N ARG A 12 3.89 -19.24 4.47
CA ARG A 12 4.38 -18.69 5.75
C ARG A 12 4.78 -17.21 5.65
N ASP A 13 5.28 -16.77 4.50
CA ASP A 13 5.72 -15.38 4.29
C ASP A 13 4.52 -14.44 4.11
N GLU A 14 3.41 -14.91 3.57
CA GLU A 14 2.17 -14.13 3.40
C GLU A 14 1.52 -13.83 4.75
N ALA A 15 1.41 -14.83 5.63
CA ALA A 15 0.90 -14.64 6.99
C ALA A 15 1.78 -13.67 7.79
N SER A 16 3.10 -13.74 7.60
CA SER A 16 4.05 -12.81 8.23
C SER A 16 3.92 -11.38 7.68
N ALA A 17 3.70 -11.23 6.37
CA ALA A 17 3.49 -9.93 5.75
C ALA A 17 2.20 -9.27 6.25
N LEU A 18 1.09 -10.03 6.33
CA LEU A 18 -0.18 -9.54 6.88
C LEU A 18 -0.05 -9.12 8.35
N ALA A 19 0.62 -9.94 9.17
CA ALA A 19 0.88 -9.61 10.57
C ALA A 19 1.70 -8.32 10.72
N SER A 20 2.65 -8.05 9.81
CA SER A 20 3.44 -6.83 9.84
C SER A 20 2.61 -5.57 9.57
N PHE A 21 1.55 -5.67 8.77
CA PHE A 21 0.61 -4.56 8.56
C PHE A 21 -0.28 -4.33 9.77
N ASP A 22 -0.78 -5.39 10.39
CA ASP A 22 -1.59 -5.27 11.60
C ASP A 22 -0.80 -4.65 12.75
N THR A 23 0.47 -5.03 12.91
CA THR A 23 1.33 -4.45 13.96
C THR A 23 1.49 -2.94 13.75
N LEU A 24 1.83 -2.51 12.52
CA LEU A 24 1.99 -1.10 12.21
C LEU A 24 0.65 -0.32 12.28
N ALA A 25 -0.46 -0.97 11.93
CA ALA A 25 -1.79 -0.38 12.08
C ALA A 25 -2.15 -0.15 13.55
N THR A 26 -1.83 -1.11 14.43
CA THR A 26 -2.05 -0.94 15.88
C THR A 26 -1.19 0.16 16.47
N GLU A 27 0.05 0.32 16.00
CA GLU A 27 0.91 1.45 16.39
C GLU A 27 0.30 2.79 15.96
N LEU A 28 -0.13 2.92 14.69
CA LEU A 28 -0.77 4.14 14.19
C LEU A 28 -2.06 4.50 14.96
N LEU A 29 -2.84 3.49 15.35
CA LEU A 29 -4.04 3.68 16.15
C LEU A 29 -3.70 4.11 17.58
N ALA A 30 -2.71 3.47 18.21
CA ALA A 30 -2.26 3.80 19.56
C ALA A 30 -1.62 5.20 19.66
N GLU A 31 -0.94 5.64 18.61
CA GLU A 31 -0.38 6.99 18.49
C GLU A 31 -1.43 8.06 18.15
N GLY A 32 -2.70 7.69 17.97
CA GLY A 32 -3.78 8.60 17.57
C GLY A 32 -3.62 9.16 16.15
N ARG A 33 -2.78 8.53 15.32
CA ARG A 33 -2.53 8.95 13.92
C ARG A 33 -3.57 8.46 12.94
N ALA A 34 -4.45 7.55 13.37
CA ALA A 34 -5.58 7.06 12.59
C ALA A 34 -6.86 7.06 13.44
N PRO A 35 -8.02 7.45 12.86
CA PRO A 35 -9.30 7.53 13.59
C PRO A 35 -9.92 6.17 13.90
N ASN A 36 -9.54 5.13 13.15
CA ASN A 36 -10.01 3.77 13.36
C ASN A 36 -9.02 2.76 12.78
N LEU A 37 -9.19 1.48 13.14
CA LEU A 37 -8.30 0.39 12.72
C LEU A 37 -8.29 0.20 11.19
N SER A 38 -9.41 0.42 10.50
CA SER A 38 -9.48 0.28 9.04
C SER A 38 -8.61 1.31 8.33
N VAL A 39 -8.71 2.58 8.73
CA VAL A 39 -7.84 3.65 8.22
C VAL A 39 -6.38 3.37 8.56
N ALA A 40 -6.08 2.93 9.79
CA ALA A 40 -4.73 2.58 10.21
C ALA A 40 -4.11 1.45 9.35
N ARG A 41 -4.90 0.43 9.00
CA ARG A 41 -4.48 -0.67 8.11
C ARG A 41 -4.19 -0.17 6.70
N PHE A 42 -5.06 0.65 6.13
CA PHE A 42 -4.82 1.22 4.80
C PHE A 42 -3.61 2.15 4.80
N ASP A 43 -3.39 2.93 5.85
CA ASP A 43 -2.20 3.78 6.00
C ASP A 43 -0.92 2.94 6.11
N ALA A 44 -0.96 1.81 6.82
CA ALA A 44 0.15 0.87 6.88
C ALA A 44 0.48 0.25 5.51
N ILE A 45 -0.55 -0.16 4.76
CA ILE A 45 -0.41 -0.69 3.40
C ILE A 45 0.18 0.37 2.47
N LEU A 46 -0.37 1.59 2.47
CA LEU A 46 0.10 2.71 1.66
C LEU A 46 1.56 3.06 1.95
N LYS A 47 1.96 3.08 3.23
CA LYS A 47 3.36 3.31 3.63
C LYS A 47 4.30 2.27 3.02
N LYS A 48 3.93 1.00 3.07
CA LYS A 48 4.74 -0.10 2.50
C LYS A 48 4.81 -0.01 0.98
N LEU A 49 3.68 0.20 0.31
CA LEU A 49 3.61 0.31 -1.16
C LEU A 49 4.46 1.49 -1.66
N ARG A 50 4.36 2.66 -1.02
CA ARG A 50 5.21 3.82 -1.35
C ARG A 50 6.70 3.53 -1.14
N GLY A 51 7.04 2.82 -0.07
CA GLY A 51 8.42 2.38 0.17
C GLY A 51 8.93 1.40 -0.90
N GLN A 52 8.11 0.44 -1.32
CA GLN A 52 8.46 -0.49 -2.40
C GLN A 52 8.57 0.21 -3.75
N ARG A 53 7.66 1.15 -4.05
CA ARG A 53 7.71 2.00 -5.24
C ARG A 53 9.03 2.75 -5.33
N ALA A 54 9.44 3.42 -4.25
CA ALA A 54 10.69 4.18 -4.22
C ALA A 54 11.92 3.29 -4.46
N LYS A 55 11.95 2.09 -3.85
CA LYS A 55 13.03 1.12 -4.08
C LYS A 55 13.07 0.64 -5.53
N LEU A 56 11.92 0.29 -6.12
CA LEU A 56 11.87 -0.17 -7.51
C LEU A 56 12.21 0.95 -8.50
N ALA A 57 11.80 2.19 -8.21
CA ALA A 57 12.17 3.36 -9.01
C ALA A 57 13.69 3.59 -8.99
N SER A 58 14.34 3.42 -7.83
CA SER A 58 15.80 3.46 -7.73
C SER A 58 16.46 2.39 -8.59
N VAL A 59 15.96 1.14 -8.52
CA VAL A 59 16.50 0.04 -9.34
C VAL A 59 16.32 0.32 -10.84
N LEU A 60 15.18 0.87 -11.25
CA LEU A 60 14.95 1.23 -12.65
C LEU A 60 15.92 2.33 -13.10
N ALA A 61 16.11 3.38 -12.29
CA ALA A 61 17.07 4.44 -12.58
C ALA A 61 18.49 3.88 -12.72
N ASP A 62 18.90 2.98 -11.82
CA ASP A 62 20.20 2.30 -11.90
C ASP A 62 20.34 1.45 -13.17
N LEU A 63 19.26 0.78 -13.60
CA LEU A 63 19.25 0.00 -14.84
C LEU A 63 19.32 0.92 -16.07
N GLU A 64 18.63 2.05 -16.06
CA GLU A 64 18.62 3.02 -17.18
C GLU A 64 19.95 3.77 -17.32
N ALA A 65 20.65 4.02 -16.20
CA ALA A 65 21.95 4.68 -16.20
C ALA A 65 23.12 3.81 -16.68
N ARG A 66 22.93 2.49 -16.82
CA ARG A 66 23.99 1.57 -17.27
C ARG A 66 24.35 1.81 -18.72
N ALA A 67 25.66 1.86 -18.99
CA ALA A 67 26.19 1.85 -20.34
C ALA A 67 25.77 0.56 -21.08
N PRO A 68 25.53 0.62 -22.40
CA PRO A 68 25.21 -0.56 -23.20
C PRO A 68 26.31 -1.61 -23.09
N SER A 69 25.91 -2.88 -22.97
CA SER A 69 26.87 -3.98 -23.02
C SER A 69 27.23 -4.31 -24.46
N CYS A 70 28.50 -4.67 -24.72
CA CYS A 70 28.88 -5.25 -26.02
C CYS A 70 28.37 -6.70 -26.18
N ASP A 71 27.88 -7.31 -25.11
CA ASP A 71 27.26 -8.63 -25.12
C ASP A 71 25.74 -8.51 -25.34
N ALA A 72 25.26 -9.05 -26.46
CA ALA A 72 23.86 -9.01 -26.85
C ALA A 72 22.93 -9.76 -25.88
N GLN A 73 23.40 -10.82 -25.21
CA GLN A 73 22.60 -11.54 -24.21
C GLN A 73 22.41 -10.69 -22.96
N ILE A 74 23.48 -10.04 -22.51
CA ILE A 74 23.41 -9.11 -21.36
C ILE A 74 22.49 -7.93 -21.68
N GLU A 75 22.57 -7.38 -22.90
CA GLU A 75 21.71 -6.27 -23.30
C GLU A 75 20.23 -6.69 -23.34
N THR A 76 19.93 -7.89 -23.84
CA THR A 76 18.56 -8.44 -23.83
C THR A 76 18.03 -8.54 -22.40
N VAL A 77 18.81 -9.12 -21.48
CA VAL A 77 18.43 -9.23 -20.06
C VAL A 77 18.22 -7.84 -19.42
N ASN A 78 19.07 -6.87 -19.74
CA ASN A 78 18.92 -5.50 -19.22
C ASN A 78 17.61 -4.86 -19.71
N VAL A 79 17.24 -5.05 -20.98
CA VAL A 79 15.97 -4.57 -21.54
C VAL A 79 14.79 -5.23 -20.84
N ASP A 80 14.81 -6.55 -20.66
CA ASP A 80 13.75 -7.29 -19.98
C ASP A 80 13.58 -6.83 -18.53
N LEU A 81 14.69 -6.62 -17.81
CA LEU A 81 14.67 -6.10 -16.45
C LEU A 81 14.09 -4.68 -16.36
N ARG A 82 14.46 -3.79 -17.30
CA ARG A 82 13.88 -2.43 -17.37
C ARG A 82 12.37 -2.49 -17.62
N ASN A 83 11.92 -3.35 -18.55
CA ASN A 83 10.51 -3.50 -18.86
C ASN A 83 9.73 -4.07 -17.68
N GLY A 84 10.22 -5.14 -17.05
CA GLY A 84 9.60 -5.72 -15.85
C GLY A 84 9.56 -4.75 -14.67
N ALA A 85 10.60 -3.91 -14.48
CA ALA A 85 10.60 -2.87 -13.46
C ALA A 85 9.57 -1.76 -13.73
N ARG A 86 9.40 -1.34 -14.99
CA ARG A 86 8.36 -0.36 -15.38
C ARG A 86 6.95 -0.92 -15.18
N GLU A 87 6.73 -2.17 -15.56
CA GLU A 87 5.45 -2.85 -15.32
C GLU A 87 5.16 -2.99 -13.83
N GLY A 88 6.16 -3.41 -13.03
CA GLY A 88 6.06 -3.49 -11.58
C GLY A 88 5.71 -2.14 -10.94
N LEU A 89 6.31 -1.03 -11.40
CA LEU A 89 5.95 0.32 -10.94
C LEU A 89 4.50 0.66 -11.27
N THR A 90 4.04 0.32 -12.46
CA THR A 90 2.65 0.55 -12.90
C THR A 90 1.66 -0.20 -12.01
N HIS A 91 1.95 -1.45 -11.67
CA HIS A 91 1.13 -2.23 -10.74
C HIS A 91 1.12 -1.66 -9.32
N ILE A 92 2.28 -1.23 -8.80
CA ILE A 92 2.33 -0.60 -7.48
C ILE A 92 1.51 0.70 -7.47
N ASP A 93 1.56 1.50 -8.54
CA ASP A 93 0.77 2.73 -8.66
C ASP A 93 -0.73 2.46 -8.71
N LEU A 94 -1.16 1.38 -9.37
CA LEU A 94 -2.53 0.90 -9.33
C LEU A 94 -2.96 0.54 -7.91
N PHE A 95 -2.18 -0.28 -7.20
CA PHE A 95 -2.50 -0.68 -5.83
C PHE A 95 -2.52 0.49 -4.86
N ILE A 96 -1.64 1.49 -5.02
CA ILE A 96 -1.69 2.73 -4.23
C ILE A 96 -3.01 3.46 -4.48
N ARG A 97 -3.44 3.58 -5.75
CA ARG A 97 -4.72 4.23 -6.10
C ARG A 97 -5.91 3.51 -5.48
N GLU A 98 -5.94 2.19 -5.56
CA GLU A 98 -7.01 1.36 -4.97
C GLU A 98 -7.02 1.46 -3.45
N ALA A 99 -5.86 1.35 -2.80
CA ALA A 99 -5.76 1.48 -1.34
C ALA A 99 -6.19 2.87 -0.84
N MET A 100 -5.88 3.96 -1.58
CA MET A 100 -6.37 5.29 -1.26
C MET A 100 -7.90 5.39 -1.39
N SER A 101 -8.48 4.81 -2.45
CA SER A 101 -9.93 4.77 -2.63
C SER A 101 -10.64 4.02 -1.48
N CYS A 102 -10.09 2.88 -1.05
CA CYS A 102 -10.61 2.14 0.09
C CYS A 102 -10.45 2.88 1.42
N ARG A 103 -9.32 3.58 1.61
CA ARG A 103 -9.08 4.43 2.79
C ARG A 103 -10.13 5.52 2.92
N LEU A 104 -10.41 6.25 1.84
CA LEU A 104 -11.40 7.34 1.82
C LEU A 104 -12.82 6.84 2.18
N LYS A 105 -13.18 5.64 1.73
CA LYS A 105 -14.46 5.01 2.10
C LYS A 105 -14.54 4.57 3.57
N SER A 106 -13.40 4.44 4.23
CA SER A 106 -13.28 3.96 5.61
C SER A 106 -13.15 5.10 6.63
N GLU A 107 -13.07 6.34 6.13
CA GLU A 107 -13.06 7.53 6.96
C GLU A 107 -14.48 7.74 7.52
N PRO A 108 -14.64 7.92 8.84
CA PRO A 108 -15.96 8.13 9.42
C PRO A 108 -16.55 9.40 8.81
N ALA A 109 -17.80 9.32 8.35
CA ALA A 109 -18.54 10.51 7.92
C ALA A 109 -18.44 11.53 9.06
N SER A 110 -17.87 12.70 8.79
CA SER A 110 -17.91 13.81 9.73
C SER A 110 -19.38 14.16 9.95
N ILE A 111 -19.97 13.65 11.02
CA ILE A 111 -21.27 14.10 11.50
C ILE A 111 -21.03 15.53 11.98
N ASN A 112 -21.22 16.50 11.08
CA ASN A 112 -21.41 17.89 11.46
C ASN A 112 -22.80 17.99 12.11
N GLU A 113 -22.95 17.48 13.32
CA GLU A 113 -24.08 17.80 14.18
C GLU A 113 -23.79 19.14 14.87
N ALA A 114 -24.16 20.21 14.17
CA ALA A 114 -24.43 21.51 14.78
C ALA A 114 -25.81 21.98 14.29
N GLY A 115 -26.84 21.21 14.63
CA GLY A 115 -28.24 21.63 14.57
C GLY A 115 -28.82 21.53 15.98
N PRO A 116 -29.46 22.58 16.53
CA PRO A 116 -29.98 22.52 17.89
C PRO A 116 -31.12 21.49 17.94
N TRP A 117 -31.01 20.54 18.85
CA TRP A 117 -32.09 19.63 19.21
C TRP A 117 -33.27 20.45 19.76
N PRO A 118 -34.47 20.42 19.14
CA PRO A 118 -35.65 20.92 19.82
C PRO A 118 -36.04 19.85 20.83
N PHE A 119 -35.67 20.05 22.09
CA PHE A 119 -36.37 19.41 23.20
C PHE A 119 -37.81 19.93 23.18
N ALA A 120 -38.68 19.25 22.43
CA ALA A 120 -40.11 19.38 22.60
C ALA A 120 -40.47 18.69 23.92
N VAL A 121 -40.55 19.50 24.98
CA VAL A 121 -41.16 19.13 26.26
C VAL A 121 -42.62 18.79 25.97
N GLY A 122 -42.93 17.50 25.93
CA GLY A 122 -44.27 16.97 26.02
C GLY A 122 -44.49 16.40 27.41
N ASP A 123 -45.32 17.06 28.20
CA ASP A 123 -46.15 16.51 29.29
C ASP A 123 -46.79 17.71 30.02
N GLN A 124 -48.05 17.70 30.46
CA GLN A 124 -49.14 16.74 30.39
C GLN A 124 -50.40 17.49 30.91
N ASP A 125 -51.58 16.99 30.55
CA ASP A 125 -52.89 17.45 31.02
C ASP A 125 -52.97 17.76 32.54
N ARG A 126 -53.59 18.90 32.88
CA ARG A 126 -54.66 19.02 33.88
C ARG A 126 -55.31 20.40 33.89
#